data_AF-A0A4Q3TL66-F1
#
_entry.id   AF-A0A4Q3TL66-F1
#
_cell.length_a   1.000
_cell.length_b   1.000
_cell.length_c   1.000
_cell.angle_alpha   90.00
_cell.angle_beta   90.00
_cell.angle_gamma   90.00
#
_symmetry.space_group_name_H-M   'P 1'
#
loop_
_entity.id
_entity.type
_entity.pdbx_description
1 polymer ?
#
loop_
_entity_poly.entity_id
_entity_poly.type
_entity_poly.pdbx_seq_one_letter_code
_entity_poly.pdbx_strand_id
1 'polypeptide(L)' 'MAETAKGRGARSNATGRYEPETVEAFDDGWTDQDAEAAPLRTTLTPETARTIIAKNTSPDIGFDRSINPYKGCEHGCIYC' A
#
# COMPACT_ATOMS: atom_id res chain seq x y z
N MET A 1 -21.44 -8.28 -4.03
CA MET A 1 -20.42 -8.09 -2.97
C MET A 1 -19.08 -8.45 -3.58
N ALA A 2 -18.18 -7.49 -3.74
CA ALA A 2 -16.88 -7.72 -4.36
C ALA A 2 -16.13 -8.82 -3.59
N GLU A 3 -15.73 -9.87 -4.30
CA GLU A 3 -14.90 -10.94 -3.75
C GLU A 3 -13.64 -10.31 -3.18
N THR A 4 -13.32 -10.61 -1.92
CA THR A 4 -12.14 -10.02 -1.28
C THR A 4 -10.90 -10.53 -2.00
N ALA A 5 -10.23 -9.65 -2.74
CA ALA A 5 -9.01 -10.03 -3.46
C ALA A 5 -8.03 -10.71 -2.50
N LYS A 6 -7.55 -11.91 -2.88
CA LYS A 6 -6.56 -12.65 -2.08
C LYS A 6 -5.25 -11.86 -2.07
N GLY A 7 -4.95 -11.22 -0.95
CA GLY A 7 -3.75 -10.42 -0.76
C GLY A 7 -3.60 -9.99 0.70
N ARG A 8 -2.45 -9.41 1.03
CA ARG A 8 -2.13 -8.90 2.38
C ARG A 8 -2.32 -7.37 2.50
N GLY A 9 -3.04 -6.76 1.56
CA GLY A 9 -3.32 -5.33 1.57
C GLY A 9 -4.56 -4.92 2.36
N ALA A 10 -4.87 -3.62 2.31
CA ALA A 10 -6.02 -3.06 3.01
C ALA A 10 -7.30 -3.83 2.66
N ARG A 11 -7.98 -4.35 3.68
CA ARG A 11 -9.17 -5.21 3.50
C ARG A 11 -10.43 -4.43 3.14
N SER A 12 -10.40 -3.10 3.27
CA SER A 12 -11.51 -2.20 2.99
C SER A 12 -10.97 -0.83 2.58
N ASN A 13 -11.74 -0.12 1.77
CA ASN A 13 -11.58 1.30 1.46
C ASN A 13 -12.42 2.20 2.39
N ALA A 14 -12.88 1.69 3.54
CA ALA A 14 -13.66 2.46 4.49
C ALA A 14 -12.86 3.63 5.07
N THR A 15 -13.49 4.80 5.14
CA THR A 15 -12.90 6.00 5.73
C THR A 15 -12.51 5.76 7.20
N GLY A 16 -11.33 6.25 7.59
CA GLY A 16 -10.82 6.14 8.96
C GLY A 16 -11.65 6.93 9.97
N ARG A 17 -11.62 6.50 11.24
CA ARG A 17 -12.42 7.09 12.32
C ARG A 17 -12.21 8.59 12.54
N TYR A 18 -11.00 9.07 12.25
CA TYR A 18 -10.57 10.44 12.54
C TYR A 18 -10.43 11.29 11.28
N GLU A 19 -10.86 10.78 10.13
CA GLU A 19 -10.81 11.54 8.89
C GLU A 19 -11.91 12.61 8.88
N PRO A 20 -11.60 13.84 8.43
CA PRO A 20 -12.57 14.93 8.37
C PRO A 20 -13.59 14.76 7.24
N GLU A 21 -13.27 13.94 6.24
CA GLU A 21 -14.06 13.73 5.03
C GLU A 21 -14.34 12.24 4.82
N THR A 22 -15.53 11.92 4.33
CA THR A 22 -15.96 10.54 4.01
C THR A 22 -16.16 10.38 2.51
N VAL A 23 -15.89 9.19 1.99
CA VAL A 23 -16.10 8.86 0.58
C VAL A 23 -17.35 8.00 0.44
N GLU A 24 -18.26 8.40 -0.46
CA GLU A 24 -19.42 7.61 -0.84
C GLU A 24 -19.21 7.00 -2.22
N ALA A 25 -19.54 5.72 -2.36
CA ALA A 25 -19.53 5.05 -3.66
C ALA A 25 -20.70 5.57 -4.50
N PHE A 26 -20.43 5.88 -5.76
CA PHE A 26 -21.43 6.28 -6.74
C PHE A 26 -21.26 5.45 -8.02
N ASP A 27 -22.31 5.38 -8.83
CA ASP A 27 -22.27 4.73 -10.14
C ASP A 27 -21.45 5.58 -11.12
N ASP A 28 -20.29 5.06 -11.51
CA ASP A 28 -19.36 5.68 -12.44
C ASP A 28 -19.55 5.21 -13.90
N GLY A 29 -20.59 4.41 -14.15
CA GLY A 29 -20.93 3.87 -15.46
C GLY A 29 -20.21 2.58 -15.85
N TRP A 30 -19.43 1.99 -14.94
CA TRP A 30 -18.79 0.69 -15.14
C TRP A 30 -19.75 -0.45 -14.76
N THR A 31 -19.69 -1.54 -15.51
CA THR A 31 -20.62 -2.67 -15.41
C THR A 31 -19.88 -4.00 -15.25
N ASP A 32 -20.62 -5.06 -14.93
CA ASP A 32 -20.12 -6.43 -14.90
C ASP A 32 -19.84 -7.02 -16.29
N GLN A 33 -20.24 -6.32 -17.35
CA GLN A 33 -19.95 -6.68 -18.74
C GLN A 33 -18.59 -6.19 -19.21
N ASP A 34 -17.99 -5.24 -18.47
CA ASP A 34 -16.65 -4.74 -18.74
C ASP A 34 -15.59 -5.80 -18.40
N ALA A 35 -14.45 -5.72 -19.08
CA ALA A 35 -13.37 -6.67 -18.87
C ALA A 35 -12.78 -6.55 -17.46
N GLU A 36 -12.61 -7.68 -16.78
CA GLU A 36 -11.94 -7.72 -15.47
C GLU A 36 -10.51 -7.16 -15.54
N ALA A 37 -10.13 -6.41 -14.52
CA ALA A 37 -8.77 -5.94 -14.37
C ALA A 37 -7.80 -7.12 -14.26
N ALA A 38 -6.71 -7.07 -15.03
CA ALA A 38 -5.66 -8.09 -14.94
C ALA A 38 -5.03 -8.12 -13.54
N PRO A 39 -4.63 -9.29 -13.03
CA PRO A 39 -3.99 -9.40 -11.73
C PRO A 39 -2.67 -8.62 -11.72
N LEU A 40 -2.49 -7.79 -10.70
CA LEU A 40 -1.22 -7.08 -10.49
C LEU A 40 -0.09 -8.09 -10.29
N ARG A 41 1.01 -7.90 -11.01
CA ARG A 41 2.20 -8.74 -10.91
C ARG A 41 3.30 -7.98 -10.17
N THR A 42 3.80 -8.58 -9.09
CA THR A 42 4.96 -8.06 -8.38
C THR A 42 6.19 -8.12 -9.29
N THR A 43 6.85 -6.99 -9.49
CA THR A 43 8.12 -6.91 -10.21
C THR A 43 9.22 -6.57 -9.22
N LEU A 44 10.37 -7.22 -9.38
CA LEU A 44 11.57 -6.95 -8.59
C LEU A 44 12.61 -6.34 -9.52
N THR A 45 13.14 -5.18 -9.14
CA THR A 45 14.21 -4.50 -9.87
C THR A 45 15.42 -4.33 -8.96
N PRO A 46 16.64 -4.52 -9.48
CA PRO A 46 17.85 -4.17 -8.74
C PRO A 46 17.86 -2.66 -8.45
N GLU A 47 18.09 -2.27 -7.20
CA GLU A 47 18.26 -0.87 -6.82
C GLU A 47 19.76 -0.55 -6.61
N THR A 48 20.22 0.52 -7.25
CA THR A 48 21.53 1.11 -6.99
C THR A 48 21.36 2.29 -6.04
N ALA A 49 21.45 2.02 -4.74
CA ALA A 49 21.34 3.06 -3.71
C ALA A 49 22.67 3.80 -3.49
N ARG A 50 22.62 5.11 -3.22
CA ARG A 50 23.79 5.89 -2.76
C ARG A 50 24.27 5.45 -1.37
N THR A 51 23.34 5.04 -0.51
CA THR A 51 23.60 4.47 0.82
C THR A 51 22.50 3.45 1.14
N ILE A 52 22.88 2.32 1.73
CA ILE A 52 21.93 1.30 2.21
C ILE A 52 21.47 1.56 3.65
N ILE A 53 22.14 2.46 4.37
CA ILE A 53 21.84 2.77 5.78
C ILE A 53 20.91 3.99 5.84
N ALA A 54 19.71 3.78 6.36
CA ALA A 54 18.80 4.84 6.77
C ALA A 54 19.07 5.24 8.23
N LYS A 55 18.97 6.54 8.53
CA LYS A 55 19.18 7.09 9.87
C LYS A 55 17.91 7.74 10.39
N ASN A 56 17.65 7.62 11.68
CA ASN A 56 16.56 8.33 12.35
C ASN A 56 17.03 8.90 13.69
N THR A 57 16.36 9.95 14.16
CA THR A 57 16.67 10.63 15.43
C THR A 57 15.47 10.65 16.37
N SER A 58 14.53 9.72 16.19
CA SER A 58 13.33 9.69 17.01
C SER A 58 13.69 9.26 18.44
N PRO A 59 13.21 9.96 19.48
CA PRO A 59 13.41 9.53 20.86
C PRO A 59 12.63 8.24 21.18
N ASP A 60 11.63 7.90 20.37
CA ASP A 60 10.76 6.73 20.57
C ASP A 60 11.32 5.45 19.94
N ILE A 61 12.38 5.57 19.12
CA ILE A 61 12.99 4.44 18.40
C ILE A 61 14.34 4.12 19.03
N GLY A 62 14.48 2.92 19.59
CA GLY A 62 15.70 2.47 20.29
C GLY A 62 16.93 2.22 19.42
N PHE A 63 16.91 2.61 18.15
CA PHE A 63 18.01 2.49 17.20
C PHE A 63 18.07 3.71 16.29
N ASP A 64 19.27 4.09 15.87
CA ASP A 64 19.51 5.25 14.99
C ASP A 64 19.83 4.87 13.54
N ARG A 65 20.02 3.57 13.25
CA ARG A 65 20.41 3.04 11.94
C ARG A 65 19.58 1.82 11.57
N SER A 66 19.15 1.75 10.31
CA SER A 66 18.43 0.60 9.74
C SER A 66 18.84 0.36 8.29
N ILE A 67 18.57 -0.85 7.80
CA ILE A 67 18.72 -1.22 6.39
C ILE A 67 17.37 -1.74 5.93
N ASN A 68 16.89 -1.26 4.78
CA ASN A 68 15.73 -1.83 4.11
C ASN A 68 16.20 -2.63 2.88
N PRO A 69 16.18 -3.98 2.93
CA PRO A 69 16.61 -4.81 1.81
C PRO A 69 15.70 -4.72 0.57
N TYR A 70 14.46 -4.22 0.74
CA TYR A 70 13.47 -4.13 -0.32
C TYR A 70 12.79 -2.76 -0.32
N LYS A 71 12.95 -2.02 -1.40
CA LYS A 71 12.23 -0.76 -1.57
C LYS A 71 10.91 -0.98 -2.30
N GLY A 72 9.84 -1.05 -1.53
CA GLY A 72 8.49 -1.32 -2.02
C GLY A 72 7.90 -2.56 -1.35
N CYS A 73 6.57 -2.60 -1.29
CA CYS A 73 5.82 -3.67 -0.64
C CYS A 73 4.52 -3.91 -1.41
N GLU A 74 4.23 -5.16 -1.76
CA GLU A 74 2.97 -5.54 -2.44
C GLU A 74 1.74 -5.41 -1.53
N HIS A 75 1.96 -5.17 -0.23
CA HIS A 75 0.89 -5.04 0.74
C HIS A 75 0.16 -3.70 0.65
N GLY A 76 0.75 -2.64 0.10
CA GLY A 76 0.05 -1.35 -0.05
C GLY A 76 -0.63 -0.89 1.25
N CYS A 77 0.06 -1.02 2.40
CA CYS A 77 -0.49 -0.53 3.66
C CYS A 77 -0.74 0.97 3.53
N ILE A 78 -1.89 1.45 4.01
CA ILE A 78 -2.32 2.87 3.89
C ILE A 78 -1.31 3.87 4.48
N TYR A 79 -0.41 3.40 5.35
CA TYR A 79 0.60 4.19 6.04
C TYR A 79 2.05 3.86 5.61
N CYS A 80 2.24 3.00 4.60
CA CYS A 80 3.56 2.62 4.08
C CYS A 80 4.04 3.54 2.96
#